data_AF-A0A401U3Q0-F1
#
_entry.id   AF-A0A401U3Q0-F1
#
_cell.length_a   1.000
_cell.length_b   1.000
_cell.length_c   1.000
_cell.angle_alpha   90.00
_cell.angle_beta   90.00
_cell.angle_gamma   90.00
#
_symmetry.space_group_name_H-M   'P 1'
#
loop_
_entity.id
_entity.type
_entity.pdbx_description
1 polymer ?
#
loop_
_entity_poly.entity_id
_entity_poly.type
_entity_poly.pdbx_seq_one_letter_code
_entity_poly.pdbx_strand_id
1 'polypeptide(L)'
;MLGATTIEAEDNGVSVRSALELLGAAYVVHPAFGEARIVEFGAGLRPAFPDNLPKIRIEQERITVNGLYRHGFLLAPALAELTLAYLQRGEIDNEVMLCA
;
A
#
# COMPACT_ATOMS: atom_id res chain seq x y z
N MET A 1 10.45 6.86 -11.44
CA MET A 1 9.97 5.52 -11.00
C MET A 1 8.86 5.10 -11.94
N LEU A 2 8.90 3.87 -12.45
CA LEU A 2 7.90 3.29 -13.33
C LEU A 2 7.17 2.19 -12.55
N GLY A 3 5.85 2.18 -12.59
CA GLY A 3 5.06 1.19 -11.89
C GLY A 3 3.58 1.52 -11.91
N ALA A 4 2.74 0.73 -11.24
CA ALA A 4 3.08 -0.51 -10.53
C ALA A 4 2.10 -1.62 -10.91
N THR A 5 2.50 -2.87 -10.75
CA THR A 5 1.61 -4.02 -10.94
C THR A 5 0.64 -4.21 -9.78
N THR A 6 -0.43 -4.96 -10.06
CA THR A 6 -1.46 -5.38 -9.10
C THR A 6 -1.59 -6.89 -9.22
N ILE A 7 -1.00 -7.62 -8.27
CA ILE A 7 -0.96 -9.08 -8.28
C ILE A 7 -1.23 -9.54 -6.85
N GLU A 8 -2.14 -10.49 -6.71
CA GLU A 8 -2.30 -11.24 -5.45
C GLU A 8 -1.12 -12.21 -5.33
N ALA A 9 -0.25 -11.97 -4.36
CA ALA A 9 0.98 -12.72 -4.17
C ALA A 9 1.38 -12.74 -2.69
N GLU A 10 2.14 -13.77 -2.31
CA GLU A 10 2.71 -13.94 -0.97
C GLU A 10 4.23 -13.70 -0.93
N ASP A 11 4.82 -13.35 -2.08
CA ASP A 11 6.25 -13.07 -2.23
C ASP A 11 6.54 -11.66 -2.79
N ASN A 12 7.79 -11.23 -2.66
CA ASN A 12 8.27 -9.93 -3.11
C ASN A 12 9.25 -10.04 -4.30
N GLY A 13 9.15 -11.11 -5.07
CA GLY A 13 9.96 -11.34 -6.26
C GLY A 13 9.53 -10.47 -7.43
N VAL A 14 10.48 -10.09 -8.28
CA VAL A 14 10.18 -9.44 -9.56
C VAL A 14 10.01 -10.52 -10.61
N SER A 15 8.80 -10.65 -11.16
CA SER A 15 8.55 -11.59 -12.25
C SER A 15 8.99 -11.01 -13.60
N VAL A 16 9.48 -11.88 -14.49
CA VAL A 16 9.84 -11.52 -15.87
C VAL A 16 8.65 -10.88 -16.60
N ARG A 17 7.45 -11.45 -16.40
CA ARG A 17 6.21 -10.93 -17.00
C ARG A 17 5.93 -9.50 -16.55
N SER A 18 5.95 -9.24 -15.25
CA SER A 18 5.69 -7.91 -14.68
C SER A 18 6.69 -6.87 -15.20
N ALA A 19 7.97 -7.23 -15.31
CA ALA A 19 9.00 -6.35 -15.84
C ALA A 19 8.77 -6.02 -17.33
N LEU A 20 8.47 -7.02 -18.16
CA LEU A 20 8.17 -6.83 -19.58
C LEU A 20 6.92 -5.97 -19.80
N GLU A 21 5.85 -6.21 -19.04
CA GLU A 21 4.60 -5.44 -19.15
C GLU A 21 4.84 -3.95 -18.81
N LEU A 22 5.54 -3.65 -17.70
CA LEU A 22 5.83 -2.27 -17.32
C LEU A 22 6.77 -1.57 -18.29
N LEU A 23 7.87 -2.21 -18.69
CA LEU A 23 8.84 -1.63 -19.64
C LEU A 23 8.23 -1.44 -21.03
N GLY A 24 7.43 -2.41 -21.49
CA GLY A 24 6.67 -2.29 -22.72
C GLY A 24 5.70 -1.12 -22.68
N ALA A 25 4.97 -0.95 -21.57
CA ALA A 25 4.09 0.20 -21.39
C ALA A 25 4.84 1.54 -21.44
N ALA A 26 6.03 1.62 -20.81
CA ALA A 26 6.86 2.82 -20.90
C ALA A 26 7.30 3.13 -22.34
N TYR A 27 7.70 2.12 -23.11
CA TYR A 27 8.07 2.29 -24.51
C TYR A 27 6.89 2.74 -25.37
N VAL A 28 5.68 2.22 -25.11
CA VAL A 28 4.45 2.66 -25.78
C VAL A 28 4.13 4.12 -25.49
N VAL A 29 4.38 4.60 -24.27
CA VAL A 29 4.21 6.03 -23.93
C VAL A 29 5.17 6.89 -24.75
N HIS A 30 6.45 6.50 -24.84
CA HIS A 30 7.41 7.20 -25.69
C HIS A 30 8.64 6.33 -26.03
N PRO A 31 9.03 6.19 -27.31
CA PRO A 31 10.15 5.33 -27.71
C PRO A 31 11.51 5.69 -27.07
N ALA A 32 11.73 6.97 -26.74
CA ALA A 32 12.97 7.40 -26.06
C ALA A 32 13.19 6.74 -24.69
N PHE A 33 12.16 6.15 -24.07
CA PHE A 33 12.36 5.34 -22.86
C PHE A 33 13.15 4.05 -23.12
N GLY A 34 13.25 3.59 -24.36
CA GLY A 34 14.08 2.44 -24.74
C GLY A 34 15.59 2.66 -24.53
N GLU A 35 16.04 3.92 -24.52
CA GLU A 35 17.45 4.28 -24.26
C GLU A 35 17.76 4.48 -22.77
N ALA A 36 16.74 4.42 -21.90
CA ALA A 36 16.91 4.62 -20.47
C ALA A 36 17.65 3.44 -19.83
N ARG A 37 18.52 3.71 -18.85
CA ARG A 37 19.17 2.66 -18.05
C ARG A 37 18.29 2.25 -16.89
N ILE A 38 18.11 0.94 -16.74
CA ILE A 38 17.47 0.37 -15.55
C ILE A 38 18.44 0.51 -14.38
N VAL A 39 18.03 1.25 -13.35
CA VAL A 39 18.82 1.43 -12.12
C VAL A 39 18.54 0.31 -11.14
N GLU A 40 17.27 -0.03 -10.96
CA GLU A 40 16.81 -1.07 -10.04
C GLU A 40 15.46 -1.64 -10.47
N PHE A 41 15.19 -2.86 -10.02
CA PHE A 41 13.83 -3.39 -9.92
C PHE A 41 13.50 -3.64 -8.46
N GLY A 42 12.27 -3.32 -8.07
CA GLY A 42 11.75 -3.59 -6.74
C GLY A 42 10.34 -4.14 -6.81
N ALA A 43 10.04 -5.07 -5.91
CA ALA A 43 8.70 -5.55 -5.65
C ALA A 43 8.49 -5.61 -4.14
N GLY A 44 7.25 -5.42 -3.71
CA GLY A 44 6.89 -5.35 -2.30
C GLY A 44 5.42 -5.66 -2.10
N LEU A 45 5.12 -6.25 -0.95
CA LEU A 45 3.77 -6.60 -0.56
C LEU A 45 3.06 -5.37 0.01
N ARG A 46 1.81 -5.18 -0.41
CA ARG A 46 0.93 -4.13 0.13
C ARG A 46 -0.08 -4.80 1.05
N PRO A 47 -0.06 -4.53 2.36
CA PRO A 47 -1.04 -5.11 3.25
C PRO A 47 -2.42 -4.52 2.94
N ALA A 48 -3.38 -5.40 2.69
CA ALA A 48 -4.76 -5.06 2.40
C ALA A 48 -5.70 -6.04 3.08
N PHE A 49 -6.88 -5.55 3.47
CA PHE A 49 -8.01 -6.42 3.77
C PHE A 49 -8.80 -6.70 2.48
N PRO A 50 -9.72 -7.69 2.47
CA PRO A 50 -10.50 -8.03 1.27
C PRO A 50 -11.29 -6.86 0.66
N ASP A 51 -11.63 -5.85 1.46
CA ASP A 51 -12.31 -4.62 1.02
C ASP A 51 -11.36 -3.49 0.60
N ASN A 52 -10.04 -3.71 0.69
CA ASN A 52 -8.98 -2.72 0.44
C ASN A 52 -9.07 -1.44 1.29
N LEU A 53 -9.85 -1.46 2.37
CA LEU A 53 -9.98 -0.33 3.29
C LEU A 53 -9.07 -0.52 4.51
N PRO A 54 -8.39 0.54 4.98
CA PRO A 54 -7.59 0.46 6.20
C PRO A 54 -8.48 0.26 7.43
N LYS A 55 -7.95 -0.41 8.44
CA LYS A 55 -8.66 -0.63 9.71
C LYS A 55 -7.73 -0.34 10.88
N ILE A 56 -8.27 0.38 11.87
CA ILE A 56 -7.74 0.50 13.21
C ILE A 56 -8.55 -0.49 14.06
N ARG A 57 -7.96 -1.62 14.45
CA ARG A 57 -8.62 -2.59 15.33
C ARG A 57 -8.10 -2.46 16.75
N ILE A 58 -9.03 -2.39 17.69
CA ILE A 58 -8.74 -2.28 19.11
C ILE A 58 -9.23 -3.57 19.78
N GLU A 59 -8.28 -4.31 20.37
CA GLU A 59 -8.52 -5.59 21.04
C GLU A 59 -7.80 -5.58 22.39
N GLN A 60 -8.55 -5.44 23.49
CA GLN A 60 -7.99 -5.35 24.85
C GLN A 60 -6.92 -4.24 24.96
N GLU A 61 -5.65 -4.62 25.18
CA GLU A 61 -4.50 -3.72 25.30
C GLU A 61 -3.70 -3.57 23.98
N ARG A 62 -4.22 -4.11 22.88
CA ARG A 62 -3.57 -4.08 21.56
C ARG A 62 -4.36 -3.24 20.58
N ILE A 63 -3.67 -2.29 19.95
CA ILE A 63 -4.17 -1.55 18.78
C ILE A 63 -3.37 -2.01 17.56
N THR A 64 -4.06 -2.34 16.48
CA THR A 64 -3.43 -2.63 15.18
C THR A 64 -3.95 -1.67 14.13
N VAL A 65 -3.04 -1.04 13.40
CA VAL A 65 -3.35 -0.13 12.29
C VAL A 65 -2.77 -0.75 11.03
N ASN A 66 -3.63 -1.22 10.13
CA ASN A 66 -3.18 -1.98 8.97
C ASN A 66 -4.17 -1.87 7.77
N GLY A 67 -3.82 -2.48 6.64
CA GLY A 67 -4.68 -2.57 5.47
C GLY A 67 -4.65 -1.33 4.56
N LEU A 68 -3.60 -0.50 4.64
CA LEU A 68 -3.56 0.77 3.91
C LEU A 68 -3.36 0.63 2.38
N TYR A 69 -3.09 -0.59 1.90
CA TYR A 69 -2.97 -0.94 0.49
C TYR A 69 -2.12 0.06 -0.32
N ARG A 70 -2.71 0.77 -1.30
CA ARG A 70 -2.04 1.75 -2.17
C ARG A 70 -1.97 3.15 -1.59
N HIS A 71 -2.61 3.38 -0.45
CA HIS A 71 -2.81 4.71 0.13
C HIS A 71 -2.01 4.89 1.43
N GLY A 72 -1.09 3.96 1.73
CA GLY A 72 -0.28 3.98 2.96
C GLY A 72 0.42 5.30 3.22
N PHE A 73 1.12 5.85 2.22
CA PHE A 73 1.83 7.12 2.39
C PHE A 73 0.88 8.30 2.63
N LEU A 74 -0.26 8.32 1.92
CA LEU A 74 -1.23 9.41 1.98
C LEU A 74 -2.03 9.39 3.30
N LEU A 75 -2.47 8.20 3.73
CA LEU A 75 -3.38 8.05 4.87
C LEU A 75 -2.66 7.85 6.20
N ALA A 76 -1.37 7.49 6.21
CA ALA A 76 -0.64 7.23 7.45
C ALA A 76 -0.72 8.38 8.48
N PRO A 77 -0.55 9.67 8.11
CA PRO A 77 -0.68 10.76 9.09
C PRO A 77 -2.07 10.83 9.72
N ALA A 78 -3.12 10.75 8.91
CA ALA A 78 -4.51 10.81 9.39
C ALA A 78 -4.84 9.63 10.33
N LEU A 79 -4.43 8.40 9.97
CA LEU A 79 -4.66 7.23 10.82
C LEU A 79 -3.84 7.30 12.13
N ALA A 80 -2.65 7.89 12.11
CA ALA A 80 -1.86 8.13 13.31
C ALA A 80 -2.54 9.14 14.25
N GLU A 81 -3.07 10.24 13.72
CA GLU A 81 -3.82 11.23 14.48
C GLU A 81 -5.07 10.63 15.12
N LEU A 82 -5.85 9.85 14.37
CA LEU A 82 -7.02 9.15 14.87
C LEU A 82 -6.66 8.15 15.97
N THR A 83 -5.60 7.37 15.76
CA THR A 83 -5.12 6.41 16.77
C THR A 83 -4.68 7.12 18.06
N LEU A 84 -4.00 8.27 17.94
CA LEU A 84 -3.59 9.06 19.09
C LEU A 84 -4.79 9.70 19.81
N ALA A 85 -5.78 10.19 19.07
CA ALA A 85 -7.01 10.74 19.61
C ALA A 85 -7.77 9.69 20.46
N TYR A 86 -7.84 8.45 19.95
CA TYR A 86 -8.37 7.32 20.71
C TYR A 86 -7.58 7.07 22.01
N LEU A 87 -6.24 7.00 21.93
CA LEU A 87 -5.39 6.75 23.11
C LEU A 87 -5.50 7.84 24.19
N GLN A 88 -5.65 9.11 23.78
CA GLN A 88 -5.67 10.24 24.71
C GLN A 88 -7.06 10.53 25.27
N ARG A 89 -8.11 10.35 24.46
CA ARG A 89 -9.46 10.86 24.74
C ARG A 89 -10.57 9.82 24.57
N GLY A 90 -10.25 8.63 24.08
CA GLY A 90 -11.24 7.59 23.78
C GLY A 90 -12.14 7.92 22.58
N GLU A 91 -11.72 8.83 21.70
CA GLU A 91 -12.47 9.21 20.50
C GLU A 91 -12.50 8.06 19.49
N ILE A 92 -13.69 7.75 18.97
CA ILE A 92 -13.91 6.66 18.00
C ILE A 92 -14.34 7.27 16.67
N ASP A 93 -13.61 6.91 15.62
CA ASP A 93 -14.00 7.16 14.23
C ASP A 93 -14.64 5.89 13.66
N ASN A 94 -15.95 5.93 13.40
CA ASN A 94 -16.71 4.76 12.96
C ASN A 94 -16.42 4.31 11.52
N GLU A 95 -15.71 5.11 10.71
CA GLU A 95 -15.39 4.73 9.33
C GLU A 95 -14.20 3.77 9.28
N VAL A 96 -13.20 4.00 10.15
CA VAL A 96 -11.93 3.25 10.12
C VAL A 96 -11.64 2.46 11.40
N MET A 97 -12.32 2.75 12.52
CA MET A 97 -12.13 2.02 13.78
C MET A 97 -13.14 0.90 13.95
N LEU A 98 -12.63 -0.28 14.31
CA LEU A 98 -13.43 -1.45 14.65
C LEU A 98 -13.06 -1.90 16.06
N CYS A 99 -13.98 -1.70 17.00
CA CYS A 99 -13.90 -2.24 18.34
C CYS A 99 -14.48 -3.66 18.34
N ALA A 100 -13.71 -4.63 18.87
CA ALA A 100 -14.16 -6.00 19.09
C ALA A 100 -14.54 -6.21 20.56
#